data_AF-A0A3S0CZF3-F1
#
_entry.id   AF-A0A3S0CZF3-F1
#
_cell.length_a   1.000
_cell.length_b   1.000
_cell.length_c   1.000
_cell.angle_alpha   90.00
_cell.angle_beta   90.00
_cell.angle_gamma   90.00
#
_symmetry.space_group_name_H-M   'P 1'
#
loop_
_entity.id
_entity.type
_entity.pdbx_description
1 polymer ?
#
loop_
_entity_poly.entity_id
_entity_poly.type
_entity_poly.pdbx_seq_one_letter_code
_entity_poly.pdbx_strand_id
1 'polypeptide(L)'
;MNIGQAADASGVSAKMIRHYEQVGLLPAARRTESGYRQYGDSEVHTLRFIRQARDLGFSIAEITELVGLWQNRRRSSRVVKSLAQAHIQALEAKAQELLAMKATLEHLVHCCHGDERPDCPILDNLAGGESGPPSDPSGLDHGQVRRKKSQFQ
;
A
#
# COMPACT_ATOMS: atom_id res chain seq x y z
N MET A 1 -4.00 -33.93 -11.00
CA MET A 1 -5.21 -33.09 -10.81
C MET A 1 -5.32 -32.06 -11.94
N ASN A 2 -6.53 -31.65 -12.31
CA ASN A 2 -6.74 -30.60 -13.32
C ASN A 2 -6.50 -29.18 -12.73
N ILE A 3 -6.59 -28.13 -13.56
CA ILE A 3 -6.32 -26.75 -13.10
C ILE A 3 -7.33 -26.24 -12.07
N GLY A 4 -8.60 -26.66 -12.13
CA GLY A 4 -9.62 -26.28 -11.17
C GLY A 4 -9.33 -26.88 -9.80
N GLN A 5 -9.05 -28.19 -9.77
CA GLN A 5 -8.64 -28.89 -8.56
C GLN A 5 -7.35 -28.32 -7.95
N ALA A 6 -6.37 -27.96 -8.78
CA ALA A 6 -5.15 -27.32 -8.32
C ALA A 6 -5.43 -25.93 -7.73
N ALA A 7 -6.35 -25.18 -8.32
CA ALA A 7 -6.76 -23.86 -7.83
C ALA A 7 -7.40 -23.97 -6.44
N ASP A 8 -8.36 -24.87 -6.28
CA ASP A 8 -9.03 -25.11 -5.01
C ASP A 8 -8.05 -25.59 -3.94
N ALA A 9 -7.16 -26.54 -4.29
CA ALA A 9 -6.19 -27.10 -3.37
C ALA A 9 -5.10 -26.11 -2.95
N SER A 10 -4.73 -25.15 -3.80
CA SER A 10 -3.68 -24.16 -3.52
C SER A 10 -4.20 -22.83 -2.98
N GLY A 11 -5.48 -22.52 -3.19
CA GLY A 11 -6.06 -21.20 -2.95
C GLY A 11 -5.59 -20.15 -3.97
N VAL A 12 -5.04 -20.57 -5.11
CA VAL A 12 -4.62 -19.68 -6.21
C VAL A 12 -5.59 -19.84 -7.36
N SER A 13 -6.16 -18.74 -7.87
CA SER A 13 -7.12 -18.85 -8.97
C SER A 13 -6.51 -19.47 -10.24
N ALA A 14 -7.30 -20.20 -11.02
CA ALA A 14 -6.83 -20.81 -12.27
C ALA A 14 -6.23 -19.78 -13.26
N LYS A 15 -6.70 -18.52 -13.24
CA LYS A 15 -6.09 -17.42 -14.01
C LYS A 15 -4.67 -17.14 -13.54
N MET A 16 -4.44 -17.05 -12.24
CA MET A 16 -3.12 -16.81 -11.67
C MET A 16 -2.18 -18.00 -11.86
N ILE A 17 -2.68 -19.23 -11.80
CA ILE A 17 -1.86 -20.42 -12.12
C ILE A 17 -1.31 -20.32 -13.55
N ARG A 18 -2.16 -20.01 -14.53
CA ARG A 18 -1.71 -19.80 -15.93
C ARG A 18 -0.70 -18.66 -16.04
N HIS A 19 -0.93 -17.58 -15.31
CA HIS A 19 0.01 -16.46 -15.30
C HIS A 19 1.37 -16.89 -14.75
N TYR A 20 1.43 -17.61 -13.62
CA TYR A 20 2.68 -18.11 -13.05
C TYR A 20 3.42 -19.10 -13.96
N GLU A 21 2.70 -19.94 -14.72
CA GLU A 21 3.32 -20.75 -15.79
C GLU A 21 3.96 -19.86 -16.86
N GLN A 22 3.25 -18.81 -17.30
CA GLN A 22 3.74 -17.91 -18.36
C GLN A 22 4.98 -17.12 -17.94
N VAL A 23 5.04 -16.66 -16.69
CA VAL A 23 6.18 -15.91 -16.16
C VAL A 23 7.29 -16.81 -15.60
N GLY A 24 7.14 -18.14 -15.71
CA GLY A 24 8.16 -19.12 -15.33
C GLY A 24 8.31 -19.36 -13.82
N LEU A 25 7.39 -18.89 -12.98
CA LEU A 25 7.38 -19.16 -11.54
C LEU A 25 6.96 -20.60 -11.22
N LEU A 26 6.12 -21.18 -12.07
CA LEU A 26 5.72 -22.58 -11.99
C LEU A 26 6.24 -23.30 -13.24
N PRO A 27 6.87 -24.48 -13.11
CA PRO A 27 7.23 -25.28 -14.29
C PRO A 27 5.97 -25.60 -15.10
N ALA A 28 6.11 -25.66 -16.43
CA ALA A 28 5.00 -25.94 -17.32
C ALA A 28 4.31 -27.26 -16.92
N ALA A 29 2.99 -27.21 -16.71
CA ALA A 29 2.24 -28.40 -16.33
C ALA A 29 2.40 -29.52 -17.37
N ARG A 30 2.55 -30.74 -16.87
CA ARG A 30 2.49 -31.94 -17.70
C ARG A 30 1.13 -31.99 -18.39
N ARG A 31 1.07 -32.53 -19.59
CA ARG A 31 -0.19 -32.71 -20.32
C ARG A 31 -0.59 -34.17 -20.37
N THR A 32 -1.89 -34.43 -20.30
CA THR A 32 -2.46 -35.74 -20.63
C THR A 32 -2.28 -36.05 -22.11
N GLU A 33 -2.47 -37.32 -22.48
CA GLU A 33 -2.59 -37.73 -23.88
C GLU A 33 -3.72 -36.96 -24.60
N SER A 34 -4.79 -36.62 -23.87
CA SER A 34 -5.89 -35.77 -24.33
C SER A 34 -5.61 -34.26 -24.33
N GLY A 35 -4.39 -33.82 -23.98
CA GLY A 35 -3.94 -32.42 -24.06
C GLY A 35 -4.26 -31.53 -22.85
N TYR A 36 -4.90 -32.05 -21.80
CA TYR A 36 -5.24 -31.28 -20.59
C TYR A 36 -4.05 -31.10 -19.66
N ARG A 37 -3.94 -29.93 -19.01
CA ARG A 37 -2.91 -29.67 -17.98
C ARG A 37 -3.16 -30.53 -16.74
N GLN A 38 -2.09 -31.14 -16.26
CA GLN A 38 -2.05 -31.89 -15.01
C GLN A 38 -1.04 -31.26 -14.04
N TYR A 39 -1.51 -31.10 -12.81
CA TYR A 39 -0.70 -30.70 -11.66
C TYR A 39 -0.60 -31.89 -10.70
N GLY A 40 0.55 -32.04 -10.06
CA GLY A 40 0.77 -32.95 -8.94
C GLY A 40 0.82 -32.20 -7.61
N ASP A 41 1.09 -32.94 -6.55
CA ASP A 41 1.17 -32.37 -5.20
C ASP A 41 2.35 -31.40 -5.05
N SER A 42 3.45 -31.62 -5.79
CA SER A 42 4.59 -30.72 -5.85
C SER A 42 4.22 -29.33 -6.39
N GLU A 43 3.43 -29.28 -7.46
CA GLU A 43 2.97 -28.02 -8.06
C GLU A 43 2.01 -27.30 -7.11
N VAL A 44 1.08 -28.02 -6.48
CA VAL A 44 0.17 -27.43 -5.47
C VAL A 44 0.96 -26.86 -4.30
N HIS A 45 1.97 -27.58 -3.81
CA HIS A 45 2.78 -27.11 -2.70
C HIS A 45 3.57 -25.84 -3.07
N THR A 46 4.09 -25.77 -4.31
CA THR A 46 4.72 -24.57 -4.87
C THR A 46 3.73 -23.41 -4.98
N LEU A 47 2.51 -23.66 -5.46
CA LEU A 47 1.46 -22.64 -5.56
C LEU A 47 1.06 -22.07 -4.19
N ARG A 48 0.98 -22.92 -3.15
CA ARG A 48 0.74 -22.48 -1.76
C ARG A 48 1.89 -21.61 -1.26
N PHE A 49 3.14 -21.97 -1.56
CA PHE A 49 4.30 -21.16 -1.22
C PHE A 49 4.26 -19.78 -1.89
N ILE A 50 3.99 -19.73 -3.19
CA ILE A 50 3.84 -18.48 -3.95
C ILE A 50 2.73 -17.61 -3.35
N ARG A 51 1.59 -18.21 -3.01
CA ARG A 51 0.48 -17.49 -2.35
C ARG A 51 0.95 -16.85 -1.04
N GLN A 52 1.56 -17.63 -0.15
CA GLN A 52 2.00 -17.14 1.15
C GLN A 52 3.03 -16.00 1.01
N ALA A 53 3.94 -16.09 0.04
CA ALA A 53 4.91 -15.04 -0.21
C ALA A 53 4.23 -13.75 -0.73
N ARG A 54 3.23 -13.87 -1.61
CA ARG A 54 2.43 -12.69 -2.02
C ARG A 54 1.67 -12.07 -0.86
N ASP A 55 1.10 -12.89 0.03
CA ASP A 55 0.37 -12.40 1.20
C ASP A 55 1.29 -11.62 2.16
N LEU A 56 2.60 -11.91 2.16
CA LEU A 56 3.63 -11.16 2.89
C LEU A 56 4.16 -9.94 2.13
N GLY A 57 3.62 -9.65 0.95
CA GLY A 57 3.98 -8.47 0.17
C GLY A 57 5.28 -8.60 -0.63
N PHE A 58 5.85 -9.80 -0.77
CA PHE A 58 6.99 -9.99 -1.67
C PHE A 58 6.58 -9.70 -3.11
N SER A 59 7.46 -9.04 -3.85
CA SER A 59 7.32 -8.79 -5.28
C SER A 59 7.44 -10.10 -6.08
N ILE A 60 6.94 -10.10 -7.33
CA ILE A 60 7.06 -11.28 -8.20
C ILE A 60 8.53 -11.69 -8.40
N ALA A 61 9.45 -10.73 -8.50
CA ALA A 61 10.87 -10.99 -8.66
C ALA A 61 11.46 -11.72 -7.44
N GLU A 62 11.17 -11.25 -6.23
CA GLU A 62 11.61 -11.88 -4.98
C GLU A 62 10.99 -13.27 -4.80
N ILE A 63 9.73 -13.44 -5.20
CA ILE A 63 9.06 -14.74 -5.15
C ILE A 63 9.76 -15.73 -6.09
N THR A 64 10.15 -15.31 -7.30
CA THR A 64 10.92 -16.16 -8.22
C THR A 64 12.22 -16.62 -7.57
N GLU A 65 12.97 -15.72 -6.94
CA GLU A 65 14.21 -16.07 -6.23
C GLU A 65 13.93 -17.04 -5.07
N LEU A 66 12.92 -16.77 -4.26
CA LEU A 66 12.49 -17.61 -3.15
C LEU A 66 12.06 -19.01 -3.61
N VAL A 67 11.33 -19.12 -4.71
CA VAL A 67 10.93 -20.41 -5.32
C VAL A 67 12.16 -21.18 -5.79
N GLY A 68 13.10 -20.51 -6.47
CA GLY A 68 14.36 -21.13 -6.92
C GLY A 68 15.19 -21.66 -5.76
N LEU A 69 15.29 -20.88 -4.67
CA LEU A 69 15.92 -21.32 -3.43
C LEU A 69 15.17 -22.51 -2.82
N TRP A 70 13.84 -22.43 -2.75
CA TRP A 70 13.02 -23.47 -2.14
C TRP A 70 13.13 -24.83 -2.84
N GLN A 71 13.20 -24.83 -4.18
CA GLN A 71 13.40 -26.05 -4.97
C GLN A 71 14.82 -26.62 -4.83
N ASN A 72 15.82 -25.80 -4.51
CA ASN A 72 17.18 -26.25 -4.28
C ASN A 72 17.39 -26.79 -2.86
N ARG A 73 17.26 -28.11 -2.67
CA ARG A 73 17.44 -28.80 -1.38
C ARG A 73 18.84 -28.63 -0.75
N ARG A 74 19.86 -28.20 -1.50
CA ARG A 74 21.23 -27.94 -0.99
C ARG A 74 21.49 -26.47 -0.64
N ARG A 75 20.46 -25.62 -0.67
CA ARG A 75 20.61 -24.19 -0.41
C ARG A 75 21.18 -23.88 0.97
N SER A 76 21.91 -22.77 1.06
CA SER A 76 22.22 -22.14 2.35
C SER A 76 21.01 -21.36 2.84
N SER A 77 20.61 -21.59 4.09
CA SER A 77 19.57 -20.78 4.78
C SER A 77 19.98 -19.31 4.93
N ARG A 78 21.26 -18.99 4.75
CA ARG A 78 21.80 -17.62 4.83
C ARG A 78 21.16 -16.69 3.80
N VAL A 79 21.01 -17.15 2.55
CA VAL A 79 20.43 -16.33 1.46
C VAL A 79 18.95 -16.07 1.69
N VAL A 80 18.23 -17.08 2.15
CA VAL A 80 16.80 -16.94 2.50
C VAL A 80 16.62 -15.95 3.64
N LYS A 81 17.48 -16.03 4.66
CA LYS A 81 17.45 -15.11 5.80
C LYS A 81 17.75 -13.68 5.37
N SER A 82 18.74 -13.46 4.49
CA SER A 82 19.07 -12.10 4.03
C SER A 82 17.93 -11.48 3.23
N LEU A 83 17.27 -12.26 2.36
CA LEU A 83 16.12 -11.78 1.58
C LEU A 83 14.95 -11.41 2.50
N ALA A 84 14.63 -12.28 3.47
CA ALA A 84 13.59 -11.97 4.45
C ALA A 84 13.92 -10.73 5.29
N GLN A 85 15.18 -10.57 5.73
CA GLN A 85 15.59 -9.42 6.52
C GLN A 85 15.52 -8.11 5.74
N ALA A 86 15.92 -8.13 4.47
CA ALA A 86 15.82 -6.96 3.58
C ALA A 86 14.35 -6.55 3.38
N HIS A 87 13.45 -7.52 3.20
CA HIS A 87 12.02 -7.26 3.06
C HIS A 87 11.40 -6.71 4.34
N ILE A 88 11.81 -7.22 5.52
CA ILE A 88 11.40 -6.65 6.81
C ILE A 88 11.79 -5.18 6.90
N GLN A 89 13.03 -4.83 6.54
CA GLN A 89 13.50 -3.44 6.57
C GLN A 89 12.71 -2.54 5.59
N ALA A 90 12.37 -3.04 4.41
CA ALA A 90 11.54 -2.32 3.44
C ALA A 90 10.12 -2.07 3.98
N LEU A 91 9.51 -3.08 4.63
CA LEU A 91 8.20 -2.95 5.27
C LEU A 91 8.24 -1.97 6.44
N GLU A 92 9.28 -2.00 7.27
CA GLU A 92 9.46 -1.06 8.38
C GLU A 92 9.58 0.38 7.87
N ALA A 93 10.39 0.62 6.83
CA ALA A 93 10.53 1.94 6.22
C ALA A 93 9.18 2.47 5.70
N LYS A 94 8.42 1.64 4.98
CA LYS A 94 7.10 1.99 4.49
C LYS A 94 6.10 2.24 5.61
N ALA A 95 6.17 1.46 6.70
CA ALA A 95 5.33 1.67 7.87
C ALA A 95 5.61 3.03 8.52
N GLN A 96 6.88 3.42 8.65
CA GLN A 96 7.25 4.73 9.18
C GLN A 96 6.73 5.87 8.31
N GLU A 97 6.87 5.76 6.99
CA GLU A 97 6.31 6.74 6.04
C GLU A 97 4.79 6.90 6.20
N LEU A 98 4.06 5.78 6.24
CA LEU A 98 2.60 5.79 6.41
C LEU A 98 2.19 6.37 7.77
N LEU A 99 2.93 6.08 8.84
CA LEU A 99 2.68 6.64 10.17
C LEU A 99 2.93 8.15 10.20
N ALA A 100 3.96 8.64 9.50
CA ALA A 100 4.22 10.08 9.38
C ALA A 100 3.12 10.82 8.60
N MET A 101 2.66 10.23 7.48
CA MET A 101 1.53 10.77 6.72
C MET A 101 0.25 10.80 7.57
N LYS A 102 -0.03 9.72 8.31
CA LYS A 102 -1.16 9.66 9.24
C LYS A 102 -1.08 10.75 10.32
N ALA A 103 0.08 10.91 10.95
CA ALA A 103 0.27 11.93 11.99
C ALA A 103 0.02 13.35 11.46
N THR A 104 0.44 13.62 10.22
CA THR A 104 0.17 14.90 9.54
C THR A 104 -1.33 15.11 9.36
N LEU A 105 -2.04 14.10 8.84
CA LEU A 105 -3.49 14.18 8.67
C LEU A 105 -4.24 14.32 10.00
N GLU A 106 -3.80 13.62 11.05
CA GLU A 106 -4.38 13.74 12.39
C GLU A 106 -4.24 15.16 12.95
N HIS A 107 -3.08 15.80 12.73
CA HIS A 107 -2.89 17.20 13.10
C HIS A 107 -3.84 18.14 12.36
N LEU A 108 -3.95 17.98 11.04
CA LEU A 108 -4.83 18.82 10.22
C LEU A 108 -6.31 18.65 10.60
N VAL A 109 -6.74 17.42 10.88
CA VAL A 109 -8.09 17.14 11.37
C VAL A 109 -8.33 17.80 12.73
N HIS A 110 -7.35 17.76 13.64
CA HIS A 110 -7.47 18.40 14.95
C HIS A 110 -7.59 19.93 14.86
N CYS A 111 -6.89 20.55 13.91
CA CYS A 111 -6.94 22.00 13.69
C CYS A 111 -8.21 22.47 12.94
N CYS A 112 -8.96 21.55 12.33
CA CYS A 112 -10.17 21.88 11.61
C CYS A 112 -11.37 21.94 12.56
N HIS A 113 -12.14 23.02 12.49
CA HIS A 113 -13.37 23.16 13.29
C HIS A 113 -14.49 22.21 12.85
N GLY A 114 -14.50 21.80 11.57
CA GLY A 114 -15.47 20.84 11.04
C GLY A 114 -16.92 21.34 11.05
N ASP A 115 -17.13 22.66 10.90
CA ASP A 115 -18.44 23.30 10.86
C ASP A 115 -18.82 23.76 9.44
N GLU A 116 -19.91 24.50 9.29
CA GLU A 116 -20.42 24.97 7.99
C GLU A 116 -19.62 26.15 7.40
N ARG A 117 -18.48 26.53 8.01
CA ARG A 117 -17.66 27.66 7.56
C ARG A 117 -16.75 27.25 6.40
N PRO A 118 -16.39 28.20 5.51
CA PRO A 118 -15.47 27.93 4.41
C PRO A 118 -14.01 27.79 4.84
N ASP A 119 -13.66 28.26 6.05
CA ASP A 119 -12.30 28.26 6.57
C ASP A 119 -11.87 26.84 6.95
N CYS A 120 -10.98 26.24 6.17
CA CYS A 120 -10.58 24.86 6.32
C CYS A 120 -9.04 24.73 6.30
N PRO A 121 -8.40 24.69 7.48
CA PRO A 121 -6.94 24.56 7.60
C PRO A 121 -6.36 23.33 6.89
N ILE A 122 -7.18 22.28 6.69
CA ILE A 122 -6.80 21.08 5.92
C ILE A 122 -6.54 21.45 4.46
N LEU A 123 -7.48 22.17 3.81
CA LEU A 123 -7.35 22.55 2.40
C LEU A 123 -6.23 23.57 2.20
N ASP A 124 -6.11 24.53 3.11
CA ASP A 124 -5.06 25.56 3.05
C ASP A 124 -3.65 24.96 3.15
N ASN A 125 -3.44 24.00 4.06
CA ASN A 125 -2.15 23.33 4.22
C ASN A 125 -1.82 22.40 3.05
N LEU A 126 -2.80 21.65 2.53
CA LEU A 126 -2.62 20.80 1.35
C LEU A 126 -2.34 21.60 0.07
N ALA A 127 -2.86 22.83 -0.03
CA ALA A 127 -2.58 23.75 -1.13
C ALA A 127 -1.16 24.36 -1.07
N GLY A 128 -0.36 24.04 -0.05
CA GLY A 128 0.99 24.55 0.13
C GLY A 128 1.08 25.86 0.92
N GLY A 129 0.02 26.23 1.65
CA GLY A 129 0.07 27.35 2.58
C GLY A 129 0.95 27.03 3.78
N GLU A 130 2.19 27.52 3.78
CA GLU A 130 2.90 27.78 5.04
C GLU A 130 1.97 28.61 5.92
N SER A 131 1.74 28.14 7.14
CA SER A 131 0.87 28.75 8.14
C SER A 131 1.16 30.25 8.31
N GLY A 132 0.35 31.09 7.68
CA GLY A 132 0.21 32.49 8.07
C GLY A 132 -0.48 32.56 9.45
N PRO A 133 -0.07 33.48 10.35
CA PRO A 133 -0.65 33.56 11.68
C PRO A 133 -2.16 33.82 11.63
N PRO A 134 -2.92 33.37 12.63
CA PRO A 134 -4.38 33.47 12.64
C PRO A 134 -4.80 34.93 12.50
N SER A 135 -5.58 35.23 11.45
CA SER A 135 -6.28 36.50 11.33
C SER A 135 -7.34 36.57 12.43
N ASP A 136 -7.03 37.35 13.46
CA ASP A 136 -7.87 37.67 14.61
C ASP A 136 -9.30 38.07 14.21
N PRO A 137 -10.37 37.49 14.80
CA PRO A 137 -11.74 37.91 14.58
C PRO A 137 -12.19 38.94 15.63
N SER A 138 -11.39 39.97 15.91
CA SER A 138 -11.74 41.00 16.90
C SER A 138 -11.77 42.41 16.29
N GLY A 139 -12.90 42.72 15.67
CA GLY A 139 -13.23 44.06 15.17
C GLY A 139 -14.61 44.53 15.64
N LEU A 140 -14.85 44.54 16.95
CA LEU A 140 -15.99 45.25 17.55
C LEU A 140 -15.49 46.45 18.37
N ASP A 141 -15.69 47.62 17.76
CA ASP A 141 -16.17 48.87 18.35
C ASP A 141 -15.39 49.54 19.50
N HIS A 142 -14.94 50.78 19.28
CA HIS A 142 -15.32 52.00 20.03
C HIS A 142 -14.33 53.15 19.76
N GLY A 143 -14.87 54.33 19.42
CA GLY A 143 -14.36 55.56 20.04
C GLY A 143 -13.81 56.69 19.16
N GLN A 144 -14.71 57.61 18.84
CA GLN A 144 -14.57 59.07 19.01
C GLN A 144 -13.89 59.97 17.94
N VAL A 145 -14.77 60.83 17.41
CA VAL A 145 -14.69 62.31 17.40
C VAL A 145 -13.53 62.95 16.63
N ARG A 146 -13.85 63.60 15.49
CA ARG A 146 -13.53 65.02 15.27
C ARG A 146 -14.56 65.73 14.38
N ARG A 147 -15.04 66.86 14.91
CA ARG A 147 -15.91 67.87 14.31
C ARG A 147 -15.26 68.52 13.06
N LYS A 148 -16.08 68.89 12.06
CA LYS A 148 -16.24 70.28 11.57
C LYS A 148 -17.29 70.43 10.45
N LYS A 149 -18.34 71.22 10.75
CA LYS A 149 -19.03 72.27 9.97
C LYS A 149 -19.04 72.22 8.42
N SER A 150 -20.24 72.16 7.83
CA SER A 150 -20.79 73.05 6.77
C SER A 150 -22.15 72.49 6.29
N GLN A 151 -23.30 73.14 6.52
CA GLN A 151 -23.93 74.22 5.74
C GLN A 151 -24.99 73.73 4.73
N PHE A 152 -26.18 74.35 4.80
CA PHE A 152 -27.37 74.27 3.91
C PHE A 152 -28.17 72.94 3.96
N GLN A 153 -29.49 72.91 4.15
CA GLN A 153 -30.57 73.89 3.94
C GLN A 153 -31.70 73.63 4.95
#